data_AF-A0A7X6UMA3-F1
#
_entry.id   AF-A0A7X6UMA3-F1
#
_cell.length_a   1.000
_cell.length_b   1.000
_cell.length_c   1.000
_cell.angle_alpha   90.00
_cell.angle_beta   90.00
_cell.angle_gamma   90.00
#
_symmetry.space_group_name_H-M   'P 1'
#
loop_
_entity.id
_entity.type
_entity.pdbx_description
1 polymer ?
#
loop_
_entity_poly.entity_id
_entity_poly.type
_entity_poly.pdbx_seq_one_letter_code
_entity_poly.pdbx_strand_id
1 'polypeptide(L)'
;MRFLGGLFVQPILKTKRPSHWGERSLTRFHPDCSKGASHYADNGATVHLNRITFQAQAGRWSSEATSEPVYTIPVSLEKEHFLLFLRKSIVVNISHLRKNASKMWKMYYQASCVWQAGKTPNFTLEIFVNPHHKCGNIFDMAEVTPRKGAENKWYIDVLFVLIILTVCTIATIPQLEAGDYRNHISWTAELAERHYSHLPHPLYQQITLIIKAIIPYKILNSLTGYAFANNPDLYYIFPGLLTAILSFLATALLIQKRFINYISSDCKYRQVLSWVATSICMIVAPILFFTLNERLIVGYIKPNLWHNPTFNLMKPFAVWIFFFVVDHWKGQLNNNQWIALSLMTSFSILAKPNFILSFLPALSLLLLVQNRSLRRLPWKLLSAIIIPAVLVLLYQYALKYYGNSSQQIVFQPFKAILAATGNALNIIFFYLLSILFPLLLSIFSKNRIEEKFEFSLVWINFGVAILTAILFVEQPHMNSFNFLWGQNIASFFLFVYSVGWLLRNP
;
A
#
# COMPACT_ATOMS: atom_id res chain seq x y z
N MET A 1 26.11 -41.09 -29.66
CA MET A 1 25.04 -41.91 -30.27
C MET A 1 24.12 -41.01 -31.06
N ARG A 2 24.12 -41.16 -32.40
CA ARG A 2 23.18 -40.51 -33.33
C ARG A 2 21.93 -41.38 -33.45
N PHE A 3 20.74 -40.77 -33.45
CA PHE A 3 19.63 -41.22 -34.31
C PHE A 3 18.72 -40.03 -34.64
N LEU A 4 18.33 -39.98 -35.91
CA LEU A 4 17.59 -38.95 -36.63
C LEU A 4 16.06 -39.18 -36.54
N GLY A 5 15.31 -38.09 -36.72
CA GLY A 5 14.14 -38.05 -37.62
C GLY A 5 12.76 -38.33 -37.03
N GLY A 6 11.83 -37.39 -37.22
CA GLY A 6 10.40 -37.58 -36.97
C GLY A 6 9.59 -36.32 -37.29
N LEU A 7 9.02 -36.30 -38.49
CA LEU A 7 8.31 -35.18 -39.12
C LEU A 7 6.92 -34.86 -38.53
N PHE A 8 6.55 -33.60 -38.71
CA PHE A 8 5.21 -32.99 -38.63
C PHE A 8 4.12 -33.76 -39.39
N VAL A 9 2.93 -33.87 -38.79
CA VAL A 9 1.62 -33.84 -39.49
C VAL A 9 0.56 -33.19 -38.57
N GLN A 10 -0.05 -32.09 -39.01
CA GLN A 10 -1.29 -31.53 -38.45
C GLN A 10 -2.51 -32.11 -39.17
N PRO A 11 -3.69 -32.22 -38.52
CA PRO A 11 -4.96 -32.32 -39.23
C PRO A 11 -5.68 -30.97 -39.29
N ILE A 12 -5.96 -30.58 -40.53
CA ILE A 12 -6.91 -29.56 -40.98
C ILE A 12 -8.33 -30.00 -40.59
N LEU A 13 -9.09 -29.15 -39.89
CA LEU A 13 -10.54 -29.31 -39.74
C LEU A 13 -11.28 -28.16 -40.41
N LYS A 14 -12.14 -28.58 -41.34
CA LYS A 14 -12.94 -27.81 -42.27
C LYS A 14 -14.06 -27.05 -41.57
N THR A 15 -14.27 -25.84 -42.06
CA THR A 15 -15.42 -24.98 -41.80
C THR A 15 -16.71 -25.53 -42.43
N LYS A 16 -17.84 -25.41 -41.73
CA LYS A 16 -19.19 -25.45 -42.32
C LYS A 16 -20.03 -24.32 -41.72
N ARG A 17 -20.50 -23.41 -42.59
CA ARG A 17 -21.61 -22.48 -42.35
C ARG A 17 -22.95 -23.25 -42.36
N PRO A 18 -24.00 -22.69 -41.74
CA PRO A 18 -25.07 -22.05 -42.53
C PRO A 18 -25.52 -20.71 -41.88
N SER A 19 -25.78 -19.59 -42.57
CA SER A 19 -27.06 -19.19 -43.24
C SER A 19 -28.30 -19.67 -42.47
N HIS A 20 -29.30 -18.88 -42.07
CA HIS A 20 -29.88 -17.67 -42.64
C HIS A 20 -31.09 -17.27 -41.73
N TRP A 21 -31.47 -15.98 -41.72
CA TRP A 21 -32.79 -15.38 -41.38
C TRP A 21 -33.32 -15.29 -39.93
N GLY A 22 -33.85 -14.11 -39.60
CA GLY A 22 -34.67 -13.87 -38.41
C GLY A 22 -34.78 -12.40 -38.00
N GLU A 23 -35.29 -11.53 -38.87
CA GLU A 23 -35.79 -10.20 -38.49
C GLU A 23 -36.89 -10.33 -37.42
N ARG A 24 -36.79 -9.55 -36.33
CA ARG A 24 -37.97 -9.00 -35.64
C ARG A 24 -37.70 -7.60 -35.10
N SER A 25 -38.51 -6.70 -35.60
CA SER A 25 -38.75 -5.32 -35.23
C SER A 25 -39.47 -5.17 -33.88
N LEU A 26 -39.21 -4.03 -33.24
CA LEU A 26 -40.13 -3.16 -32.49
C LEU A 26 -40.97 -3.79 -31.35
N THR A 27 -40.78 -3.27 -30.13
CA THR A 27 -41.84 -2.50 -29.43
C THR A 27 -41.25 -1.66 -28.30
N ARG A 28 -41.59 -0.37 -28.33
CA ARG A 28 -41.47 0.59 -27.22
C ARG A 28 -42.48 0.22 -26.13
N PHE A 29 -42.10 0.37 -24.87
CA PHE A 29 -43.04 0.68 -23.79
C PHE A 29 -42.38 1.64 -22.79
N HIS A 30 -42.79 2.90 -22.85
CA HIS A 30 -42.87 3.78 -21.69
C HIS A 30 -44.28 3.59 -21.10
N PRO A 31 -44.43 3.73 -19.78
CA PRO A 31 -45.30 4.82 -19.37
C PRO A 31 -44.71 5.65 -18.22
N ASP A 32 -45.21 6.87 -18.22
CA ASP A 32 -44.95 7.97 -17.33
C ASP A 32 -45.72 7.86 -15.99
N CYS A 33 -45.32 8.75 -15.08
CA CYS A 33 -46.13 9.42 -14.07
C CYS A 33 -46.55 8.69 -12.76
N SER A 34 -45.88 9.16 -11.70
CA SER A 34 -46.47 10.07 -10.68
C SER A 34 -46.86 9.52 -9.29
N LYS A 35 -46.47 10.33 -8.29
CA LYS A 35 -47.06 10.57 -6.96
C LYS A 35 -47.05 9.44 -5.92
N GLY A 36 -46.43 9.76 -4.77
CA GLY A 36 -46.55 9.00 -3.53
C GLY A 36 -45.73 9.63 -2.40
N ALA A 37 -46.23 10.74 -1.84
CA ALA A 37 -45.77 11.29 -0.58
C ALA A 37 -46.58 10.66 0.56
N SER A 38 -45.92 10.07 1.57
CA SER A 38 -46.44 9.97 2.93
C SER A 38 -45.43 9.32 3.90
N HIS A 39 -45.17 10.03 5.00
CA HIS A 39 -44.98 9.54 6.37
C HIS A 39 -44.01 8.39 6.69
N TYR A 40 -42.91 8.72 7.39
CA TYR A 40 -42.41 8.03 8.60
C TYR A 40 -41.57 9.08 9.36
N ALA A 41 -42.11 9.71 10.41
CA ALA A 41 -42.12 9.27 11.81
C ALA A 41 -40.73 9.36 12.47
N ASP A 42 -40.70 10.27 13.44
CA ASP A 42 -39.62 10.59 14.38
C ASP A 42 -38.98 9.35 15.02
N ASN A 43 -37.66 9.41 15.18
CA ASN A 43 -36.98 8.85 16.35
C ASN A 43 -35.75 9.70 16.66
N GLY A 44 -35.90 10.53 17.69
CA GLY A 44 -34.85 11.39 18.20
C GLY A 44 -33.73 10.60 18.87
N ALA A 45 -32.50 11.01 18.58
CA ALA A 45 -31.34 10.77 19.44
C ALA A 45 -30.81 12.13 19.88
N THR A 46 -31.23 12.56 21.06
CA THR A 46 -30.76 13.76 21.75
C THR A 46 -29.32 13.55 22.19
N VAL A 47 -28.37 14.22 21.53
CA VAL A 47 -27.00 14.36 22.04
C VAL A 47 -26.98 15.57 22.98
N HIS A 48 -26.83 15.33 24.28
CA HIS A 48 -26.61 16.40 25.25
C HIS A 48 -25.23 17.02 25.04
N LEU A 49 -25.19 18.14 24.32
CA LEU A 49 -24.07 19.09 24.37
C LEU A 49 -24.23 19.93 25.64
N ASN A 50 -23.30 19.79 26.59
CA ASN A 50 -23.22 20.68 27.74
C ASN A 50 -22.82 22.08 27.27
N ARG A 51 -23.82 22.94 27.06
CA ARG A 51 -23.64 24.36 26.78
C ARG A 51 -23.59 25.11 28.10
N ILE A 52 -22.39 25.49 28.54
CA ILE A 52 -22.23 26.42 29.67
C ILE A 52 -22.29 27.83 29.09
N THR A 53 -23.32 28.58 29.42
CA THR A 53 -23.52 29.96 28.95
C THR A 53 -23.36 30.88 30.15
N PHE A 54 -22.40 31.80 30.11
CA PHE A 54 -22.32 32.89 31.09
C PHE A 54 -22.96 34.14 30.49
N GLN A 55 -24.02 34.65 31.11
CA GLN A 55 -24.61 35.95 30.81
C GLN A 55 -24.10 36.98 31.83
N ALA A 56 -23.51 38.06 31.34
CA ALA A 56 -23.26 39.25 32.14
C ALA A 56 -24.46 40.20 31.98
N GLN A 57 -25.21 40.44 33.06
CA GLN A 57 -26.27 41.45 33.11
C GLN A 57 -25.73 42.76 33.70
N ALA A 58 -25.97 43.87 32.99
CA ALA A 58 -25.68 45.21 33.47
C ALA A 58 -26.89 45.77 34.28
N GLY A 59 -26.73 45.80 35.61
CA GLY A 59 -27.22 46.82 36.55
C GLY A 59 -28.72 47.14 36.69
N ARG A 60 -29.28 46.84 37.87
CA ARG A 60 -29.93 47.83 38.77
C ARG A 60 -29.95 47.32 40.21
N TRP A 61 -29.66 48.23 41.14
CA TRP A 61 -29.45 47.99 42.57
C TRP A 61 -30.76 47.86 43.35
N SER A 62 -30.79 46.93 44.32
CA SER A 62 -31.44 47.12 45.62
C SER A 62 -30.72 46.26 46.68
N SER A 63 -30.62 46.82 47.88
CA SER A 63 -29.81 46.49 49.06
C SER A 63 -30.11 45.16 49.76
N GLU A 64 -29.09 44.42 50.22
CA GLU A 64 -28.65 44.27 51.63
C GLU A 64 -27.54 43.18 51.77
N ALA A 65 -26.77 43.26 52.87
CA ALA A 65 -25.46 42.66 53.17
C ALA A 65 -25.40 41.11 53.11
N THR A 66 -24.26 40.40 52.91
CA THR A 66 -22.97 40.43 53.64
C THR A 66 -21.78 39.77 52.87
N SER A 67 -20.60 40.43 52.97
CA SER A 67 -19.18 39.96 52.97
C SER A 67 -18.64 38.86 52.03
N GLU A 68 -17.87 39.26 51.00
CA GLU A 68 -16.43 38.95 50.76
C GLU A 68 -15.91 39.78 49.54
N PRO A 69 -14.62 40.17 49.45
CA PRO A 69 -14.18 41.22 48.53
C PRO A 69 -13.96 40.71 47.10
N VAL A 70 -14.69 41.27 46.14
CA VAL A 70 -14.37 41.19 44.71
C VAL A 70 -13.49 42.38 44.34
N TYR A 71 -12.21 42.14 44.06
CA TYR A 71 -11.34 43.15 43.47
C TYR A 71 -11.74 43.39 42.01
N THR A 72 -12.26 44.57 41.71
CA THR A 72 -12.44 45.06 40.34
C THR A 72 -11.35 46.09 40.06
N ILE A 73 -10.47 45.80 39.10
CA ILE A 73 -9.53 46.79 38.55
C ILE A 73 -10.19 47.32 37.26
N PRO A 74 -10.60 48.60 37.20
CA PRO A 74 -11.06 49.17 35.95
C PRO A 74 -9.85 49.48 35.08
N VAL A 75 -9.81 48.90 33.87
CA VAL A 75 -8.83 49.27 32.86
C VAL A 75 -9.59 49.76 31.63
N SER A 76 -9.64 51.08 31.45
CA SER A 76 -10.01 51.69 30.19
C SER A 76 -8.79 51.65 29.27
N LEU A 77 -8.84 50.87 28.19
CA LEU A 77 -7.78 50.84 27.19
C LEU A 77 -8.34 51.15 25.81
N GLU A 78 -7.78 52.18 25.19
CA GLU A 78 -7.95 52.50 23.78
C GLU A 78 -7.42 51.38 22.87
N LYS A 79 -8.01 51.31 21.68
CA LYS A 79 -7.98 50.21 20.71
C LYS A 79 -6.58 49.72 20.30
N GLU A 80 -5.52 50.51 20.48
CA GLU A 80 -4.18 50.16 19.98
C GLU A 80 -3.32 49.33 20.96
N HIS A 81 -3.68 49.22 22.23
CA HIS A 81 -2.90 48.45 23.22
C HIS A 81 -3.36 46.99 23.42
N PHE A 82 -4.50 46.61 22.85
CA PHE A 82 -5.08 45.26 23.04
C PHE A 82 -4.31 44.14 22.34
N LEU A 83 -3.70 44.44 21.18
CA LEU A 83 -2.88 43.47 20.42
C LEU A 83 -1.52 43.19 21.07
N LEU A 84 -0.99 44.12 21.86
CA LEU A 84 0.24 43.92 22.64
C LEU A 84 -0.01 43.14 23.94
N PHE A 85 -1.19 43.28 24.55
CA PHE A 85 -1.59 42.52 25.73
C PHE A 85 -1.78 41.02 25.42
N LEU A 86 -2.39 40.69 24.27
CA LEU A 86 -2.52 39.28 23.81
C LEU A 86 -1.18 38.60 23.52
N ARG A 87 -0.13 39.38 23.21
CA ARG A 87 1.21 38.84 22.90
C ARG A 87 2.09 38.62 24.14
N LYS A 88 1.75 39.21 25.29
CA LYS A 88 2.53 39.11 26.55
C LYS A 88 1.83 38.38 27.69
N SER A 89 0.51 38.20 27.65
CA SER A 89 -0.26 37.69 28.80
C SER A 89 -0.81 36.27 28.63
N ILE A 90 0.02 35.35 28.11
CA ILE A 90 -0.13 33.89 28.37
C ILE A 90 1.19 33.39 28.98
N VAL A 91 1.49 33.90 30.16
CA VAL A 91 2.35 33.21 31.14
C VAL A 91 1.54 33.20 32.42
N VAL A 92 0.78 32.13 32.61
CA VAL A 92 0.09 31.88 33.88
C VAL A 92 1.16 31.58 34.92
N ASN A 93 1.18 32.38 35.99
CA ASN A 93 2.07 32.23 37.13
C ASN A 93 1.65 30.97 37.91
N ILE A 94 2.25 29.82 37.59
CA ILE A 94 2.08 28.56 38.33
C ILE A 94 3.19 28.46 39.37
N SER A 95 3.07 29.22 40.45
CA SER A 95 3.92 29.05 41.65
C SER A 95 3.27 28.18 42.73
N HIS A 96 2.00 27.75 42.55
CA HIS A 96 1.28 26.98 43.59
C HIS A 96 0.89 25.52 43.25
N LEU A 97 1.28 24.97 42.09
CA LEU A 97 1.03 23.55 41.74
C LEU A 97 2.32 22.71 41.71
N ARG A 98 3.20 22.92 42.69
CA ARG A 98 4.44 22.13 42.85
C ARG A 98 4.20 20.96 43.81
N LYS A 99 3.40 19.96 43.40
CA LYS A 99 3.46 18.62 44.04
C LYS A 99 2.98 17.41 43.24
N ASN A 100 2.48 17.54 42.00
CA ASN A 100 2.20 16.38 41.15
C ASN A 100 2.35 16.74 39.66
N ALA A 101 3.59 16.76 39.16
CA ALA A 101 3.89 17.02 37.75
C ALA A 101 4.49 15.78 37.09
N SER A 102 3.63 14.84 36.69
CA SER A 102 3.99 13.75 35.77
C SER A 102 2.82 13.43 34.82
N LYS A 103 2.34 14.46 34.10
CA LYS A 103 1.60 14.38 32.83
C LYS A 103 1.07 15.78 32.50
N MET A 104 1.70 16.48 31.56
CA MET A 104 1.06 17.59 30.86
C MET A 104 1.23 17.44 29.37
N TRP A 105 0.10 17.28 28.69
CA TRP A 105 -0.02 17.25 27.24
C TRP A 105 -0.04 18.69 26.71
N LYS A 106 0.66 18.96 25.60
CA LYS A 106 0.51 20.24 24.88
C LYS A 106 -0.87 20.29 24.22
N MET A 107 -1.76 21.13 24.74
CA MET A 107 -2.99 21.53 24.05
C MET A 107 -2.70 22.72 23.14
N TYR A 108 -3.18 22.67 21.90
CA TYR A 108 -3.21 23.83 21.01
C TYR A 108 -4.63 24.42 21.04
N TYR A 109 -4.72 25.74 21.23
CA TYR A 109 -5.98 26.48 21.25
C TYR A 109 -6.12 27.28 19.96
N GLN A 110 -7.31 27.27 19.36
CA GLN A 110 -7.62 28.09 18.21
C GLN A 110 -8.84 28.95 18.55
N ALA A 111 -8.65 30.26 18.65
CA ALA A 111 -9.73 31.23 18.86
C ALA A 111 -10.14 31.80 17.50
N SER A 112 -11.44 31.85 17.24
CA SER A 112 -12.02 32.48 16.05
C SER A 112 -12.83 33.70 16.48
N CYS A 113 -12.67 34.83 15.80
CA CYS A 113 -13.43 36.04 16.08
C CYS A 113 -14.37 36.31 14.89
N VAL A 114 -15.67 36.45 15.16
CA VAL A 114 -16.65 36.88 14.15
C VAL A 114 -17.11 38.28 14.52
N TRP A 115 -16.80 39.25 13.66
CA TRP A 115 -17.18 40.64 13.86
C TRP A 115 -18.47 40.93 13.09
N GLN A 116 -19.53 41.31 13.79
CA GLN A 116 -20.75 41.87 13.17
C GLN A 116 -20.83 43.34 13.52
N ALA A 117 -20.88 44.20 12.50
CA ALA A 117 -20.94 45.64 12.68
C ALA A 117 -22.26 46.05 13.37
N GLY A 118 -22.15 46.86 14.43
CA GLY A 118 -23.29 47.51 15.09
C GLY A 118 -23.77 46.91 16.42
N LYS A 119 -23.10 45.90 16.98
CA LYS A 119 -23.38 45.41 18.35
C LYS A 119 -22.10 45.25 19.17
N THR A 120 -22.20 45.46 20.48
CA THR A 120 -21.12 45.21 21.44
C THR A 120 -20.59 43.78 21.29
N PRO A 121 -19.26 43.57 21.22
CA PRO A 121 -18.71 42.24 20.96
C PRO A 121 -18.94 41.33 22.16
N ASN A 122 -19.73 40.28 21.96
CA ASN A 122 -19.79 39.16 22.90
C ASN A 122 -18.69 38.17 22.53
N PHE A 123 -17.77 37.92 23.47
CA PHE A 123 -16.74 36.90 23.31
C PHE A 123 -17.33 35.54 23.67
N THR A 124 -17.40 34.63 22.72
CA THR A 124 -17.73 33.22 22.96
C THR A 124 -16.48 32.40 22.71
N LEU A 125 -15.93 31.80 23.76
CA LEU A 125 -14.81 30.87 23.66
C LEU A 125 -15.39 29.46 23.44
N GLU A 126 -15.39 28.98 22.20
CA GLU A 126 -15.73 27.60 21.91
C GLU A 126 -14.49 26.70 22.03
N ILE A 127 -14.51 25.80 23.02
CA ILE A 127 -13.44 24.82 23.23
C ILE A 127 -13.80 23.55 22.46
N PHE A 128 -13.21 23.37 21.28
CA PHE A 128 -13.30 22.12 20.55
C PHE A 128 -12.27 21.13 21.07
N VAL A 129 -12.72 20.12 21.82
CA VAL A 129 -11.91 18.94 22.12
C VAL A 129 -12.12 17.96 20.97
N ASN A 130 -11.19 17.94 20.01
CA ASN A 130 -11.19 16.92 18.95
C ASN A 130 -10.40 15.68 19.44
N PRO A 131 -11.04 14.53 19.75
CA PRO A 131 -10.34 13.37 20.31
C PRO A 131 -9.59 12.54 19.25
N HIS A 132 -9.77 12.83 17.96
CA HIS A 132 -9.26 11.99 16.88
C HIS A 132 -8.38 12.79 15.91
N HIS A 133 -7.07 12.80 16.18
CA HIS A 133 -6.01 12.52 15.20
C HIS A 133 -4.64 12.89 15.81
N LYS A 134 -3.95 11.89 16.39
CA LYS A 134 -2.49 11.95 16.47
C LYS A 134 -1.94 11.55 15.12
N CYS A 135 -1.40 12.49 14.35
CA CYS A 135 -0.42 12.18 13.31
C CYS A 135 0.84 11.67 14.01
N GLY A 136 1.01 10.36 14.06
CA GLY A 136 2.24 9.75 14.58
C GLY A 136 3.39 9.96 13.59
N ASN A 137 4.45 10.63 14.03
CA ASN A 137 5.73 10.57 13.33
C ASN A 137 6.25 9.12 13.40
N ILE A 138 6.72 8.59 12.28
CA ILE A 138 7.39 7.27 12.21
C ILE A 138 8.68 7.22 13.05
N PHE A 139 9.19 8.38 13.51
CA PHE A 139 10.30 8.50 14.46
C PHE A 139 9.90 8.98 15.86
N ASP A 140 8.63 9.34 16.10
CA ASP A 140 8.15 9.43 17.48
C ASP A 140 7.85 8.01 17.93
N MET A 141 8.86 7.38 18.54
CA MET A 141 8.62 6.36 19.53
C MET A 141 7.76 7.02 20.62
N ALA A 142 6.44 7.04 20.41
CA ALA A 142 5.53 7.05 21.54
C ALA A 142 5.95 5.83 22.35
N GLU A 143 6.63 6.10 23.46
CA GLU A 143 6.97 5.13 24.47
C GLU A 143 5.65 4.44 24.82
N VAL A 144 5.39 3.31 24.18
CA VAL A 144 4.27 2.44 24.53
C VAL A 144 4.72 1.87 25.85
N THR A 145 4.44 2.58 26.94
CA THR A 145 4.69 2.09 28.29
C THR A 145 4.01 0.72 28.34
N PRO A 146 4.77 -0.38 28.46
CA PRO A 146 4.19 -1.70 28.41
C PRO A 146 3.10 -1.75 29.49
N ARG A 147 1.88 -2.19 29.16
CA ARG A 147 0.91 -2.54 30.20
C ARG A 147 1.63 -3.57 31.08
N LYS A 148 1.88 -3.23 32.35
CA LYS A 148 2.36 -4.18 33.36
C LYS A 148 1.45 -5.40 33.30
N GLY A 149 1.97 -6.53 32.79
CA GLY A 149 1.24 -7.80 32.69
C GLY A 149 1.00 -8.35 31.27
N ALA A 150 1.32 -7.64 30.19
CA ALA A 150 1.31 -8.26 28.86
C ALA A 150 2.61 -9.04 28.64
N GLU A 151 2.61 -10.35 28.93
CA GLU A 151 3.72 -11.23 28.58
C GLU A 151 4.00 -11.15 27.08
N ASN A 152 5.18 -10.64 26.72
CA ASN A 152 5.60 -10.59 25.32
C ASN A 152 5.90 -12.03 24.84
N LYS A 153 4.99 -12.60 24.04
CA LYS A 153 5.11 -13.97 23.53
C LYS A 153 5.96 -14.01 22.27
N TRP A 154 7.24 -13.63 22.39
CA TRP A 154 8.20 -13.61 21.27
C TRP A 154 8.30 -14.97 20.54
N TYR A 155 8.04 -16.08 21.25
CA TYR A 155 8.02 -17.42 20.65
C TYR A 155 6.94 -17.59 19.58
N ILE A 156 5.82 -16.85 19.67
CA ILE A 156 4.78 -16.83 18.63
C ILE A 156 5.32 -16.16 17.36
N ASP A 157 6.01 -15.03 17.49
CA ASP A 157 6.61 -14.33 16.35
C ASP A 157 7.61 -15.25 15.63
N VAL A 158 8.50 -15.89 16.39
CA VAL A 158 9.51 -16.82 15.83
C VAL A 158 8.84 -18.00 15.13
N LEU A 159 7.83 -18.62 15.74
CA LEU A 159 7.11 -19.75 15.13
C LEU A 159 6.49 -19.38 13.78
N PHE A 160 5.76 -18.28 13.71
CA PHE A 160 5.11 -17.87 12.46
C PHE A 160 6.11 -17.42 11.40
N VAL A 161 7.18 -16.73 11.79
CA VAL A 161 8.29 -16.42 10.87
C VAL A 161 8.89 -17.69 10.29
N LEU A 162 9.19 -18.70 11.13
CA LEU A 162 9.73 -19.97 10.66
C LEU A 162 8.78 -20.68 9.70
N ILE A 163 7.48 -20.71 10.00
CA ILE A 163 6.47 -21.32 9.11
C ILE A 163 6.44 -20.60 7.76
N ILE A 164 6.33 -19.27 7.74
CA ILE A 164 6.28 -18.49 6.51
C ILE A 164 7.56 -18.72 5.70
N LEU A 165 8.73 -18.58 6.32
CA LEU A 165 10.00 -18.73 5.62
C LEU A 165 10.21 -20.15 5.11
N THR A 166 9.78 -21.17 5.84
CA THR A 166 9.85 -22.57 5.39
C THR A 166 9.01 -22.77 4.13
N VAL A 167 7.76 -22.33 4.14
CA VAL A 167 6.85 -22.44 2.97
C VAL A 167 7.42 -21.68 1.77
N CYS A 168 7.87 -20.43 1.98
CA CYS A 168 8.43 -19.61 0.91
C CYS A 168 9.72 -20.22 0.34
N THR A 169 10.56 -20.79 1.19
CA THR A 169 11.83 -21.44 0.80
C THR A 169 11.57 -22.70 -0.01
N ILE A 170 10.67 -23.58 0.47
CA ILE A 170 10.27 -24.80 -0.26
C ILE A 170 9.70 -24.44 -1.64
N ALA A 171 8.89 -23.39 -1.74
CA ALA A 171 8.35 -22.92 -3.02
C ALA A 171 9.43 -22.31 -3.95
N THR A 172 10.52 -21.78 -3.40
CA THR A 172 11.59 -21.11 -4.15
C THR A 172 12.67 -22.07 -4.62
N ILE A 173 13.01 -23.11 -3.85
CA ILE A 173 14.12 -24.04 -4.17
C ILE A 173 14.03 -24.61 -5.60
N PRO A 174 12.89 -25.19 -6.04
CA PRO A 174 12.79 -25.73 -7.41
C PRO A 174 12.95 -24.66 -8.49
N GLN A 175 12.75 -23.39 -8.14
CA GLN A 175 12.88 -22.27 -9.04
C GLN A 175 14.33 -21.80 -9.15
N LEU A 176 15.25 -22.19 -8.26
CA LEU A 176 16.66 -21.75 -8.34
C LEU A 176 17.37 -22.30 -9.59
N GLU A 177 17.01 -23.51 -10.00
CA GLU A 177 17.57 -24.19 -11.17
C GLU A 177 16.77 -23.95 -12.46
N ALA A 178 15.60 -23.31 -12.35
CA ALA A 178 14.67 -23.07 -13.43
C ALA A 178 14.21 -21.59 -13.47
N GLY A 179 13.34 -21.24 -14.42
CA GLY A 179 12.67 -19.94 -14.43
C GLY A 179 13.59 -18.72 -14.37
N ASP A 180 13.13 -17.66 -13.70
CA ASP A 180 13.83 -16.37 -13.66
C ASP A 180 15.06 -16.39 -12.74
N TYR A 181 15.05 -17.16 -11.64
CA TYR A 181 16.20 -17.18 -10.71
C TYR A 181 17.48 -17.62 -11.40
N ARG A 182 17.44 -18.67 -12.23
CA ARG A 182 18.62 -19.14 -12.95
C ARG A 182 19.28 -18.01 -13.75
N ASN A 183 18.48 -17.24 -14.50
CA ASN A 183 18.98 -16.09 -15.27
C ASN A 183 19.52 -14.99 -14.36
N HIS A 184 18.83 -14.68 -13.26
CA HIS A 184 19.28 -13.66 -12.32
C HIS A 184 20.58 -14.04 -11.59
N ILE A 185 20.78 -15.33 -11.32
CA ILE A 185 21.98 -15.88 -10.70
C ILE A 185 23.15 -15.84 -11.69
N SER A 186 22.94 -16.25 -12.95
CA SER A 186 23.99 -16.15 -13.98
C SER A 186 24.38 -14.69 -14.25
N TRP A 187 23.42 -13.76 -14.30
CA TRP A 187 23.73 -12.33 -14.40
C TRP A 187 24.47 -11.77 -13.18
N THR A 188 24.26 -12.38 -12.00
CA THR A 188 25.02 -12.02 -10.79
C THR A 188 26.47 -12.45 -10.95
N ALA A 189 26.72 -13.65 -11.48
CA ALA A 189 28.07 -14.13 -11.78
C ALA A 189 28.76 -13.24 -12.81
N GLU A 190 28.07 -12.90 -13.91
CA GLU A 190 28.57 -11.99 -14.95
C GLU A 190 28.92 -10.61 -14.37
N LEU A 191 28.06 -10.05 -13.52
CA LEU A 191 28.34 -8.78 -12.83
C LEU A 191 29.57 -8.86 -11.92
N ALA A 192 29.79 -10.01 -11.27
CA ALA A 192 30.98 -10.23 -10.44
C ALA A 192 32.26 -10.23 -11.28
N GLU A 193 32.23 -10.84 -12.46
CA GLU A 193 33.37 -11.01 -13.36
C GLU A 193 33.69 -9.74 -14.14
N ARG A 194 32.66 -9.05 -14.64
CA ARG A 194 32.83 -7.88 -15.53
C ARG A 194 32.86 -6.54 -14.80
N HIS A 195 32.44 -6.51 -13.53
CA HIS A 195 32.28 -5.29 -12.72
C HIS A 195 31.27 -4.27 -13.27
N TYR A 196 30.49 -4.61 -14.29
CA TYR A 196 29.35 -3.82 -14.77
C TYR A 196 28.21 -4.72 -15.23
N SER A 197 26.98 -4.21 -15.23
CA SER A 197 25.80 -4.94 -15.71
C SER A 197 25.01 -4.09 -16.70
N HIS A 198 24.60 -4.69 -17.81
CA HIS A 198 23.64 -4.10 -18.74
C HIS A 198 22.18 -4.24 -18.26
N LEU A 199 21.97 -4.80 -17.06
CA LEU A 199 20.63 -5.01 -16.53
C LEU A 199 20.01 -3.68 -16.08
N PRO A 200 18.76 -3.39 -16.49
CA PRO A 200 18.08 -2.17 -16.08
C PRO A 200 17.78 -2.15 -14.57
N HIS A 201 17.51 -3.29 -13.95
CA HIS A 201 17.14 -3.40 -12.54
C HIS A 201 18.13 -4.32 -11.77
N PRO A 202 19.32 -3.82 -11.41
CA PRO A 202 20.41 -4.65 -10.89
C PRO A 202 20.35 -4.91 -9.38
N LEU A 203 19.34 -4.40 -8.65
CA LEU A 203 19.38 -4.40 -7.19
C LEU A 203 19.43 -5.80 -6.59
N TYR A 204 18.73 -6.77 -7.19
CA TYR A 204 18.78 -8.16 -6.73
C TYR A 204 20.20 -8.74 -6.83
N GLN A 205 20.83 -8.56 -7.99
CA GLN A 205 22.19 -9.04 -8.25
C GLN A 205 23.20 -8.37 -7.33
N GLN A 206 23.06 -7.05 -7.13
CA GLN A 206 23.93 -6.29 -6.23
C GLN A 206 23.82 -6.79 -4.77
N ILE A 207 22.60 -7.00 -4.26
CA ILE A 207 22.40 -7.54 -2.91
C ILE A 207 22.93 -8.97 -2.81
N THR A 208 22.71 -9.80 -3.84
CA THR A 208 23.23 -11.16 -3.89
C THR A 208 24.77 -11.17 -3.85
N LEU A 209 25.44 -10.26 -4.56
CA LEU A 209 26.89 -10.10 -4.49
C LEU A 209 27.39 -9.60 -3.13
N ILE A 210 26.68 -8.65 -2.52
CA ILE A 210 27.02 -8.17 -1.18
C ILE A 210 26.93 -9.31 -0.17
N ILE A 211 25.84 -10.09 -0.21
CA ILE A 211 25.66 -11.27 0.66
C ILE A 211 26.77 -12.29 0.42
N LYS A 212 27.07 -12.60 -0.85
CA LYS A 212 28.18 -13.49 -1.22
C LYS A 212 29.51 -13.01 -0.63
N ALA A 213 29.81 -11.71 -0.70
CA ALA A 213 31.05 -11.13 -0.19
C ALA A 213 31.16 -11.18 1.34
N ILE A 214 30.03 -11.11 2.05
CA ILE A 214 29.99 -11.18 3.52
C ILE A 214 30.15 -12.62 4.02
N ILE A 215 29.64 -13.62 3.29
CA ILE A 215 29.70 -15.02 3.74
C ILE A 215 31.09 -15.61 3.43
N PRO A 216 31.85 -16.06 4.45
CA PRO A 216 33.16 -16.68 4.23
C PRO A 216 33.10 -17.86 3.27
N TYR A 217 34.03 -17.92 2.32
CA TYR A 217 34.14 -19.03 1.36
C TYR A 217 34.14 -20.40 2.03
N LYS A 218 34.82 -20.54 3.18
CA LYS A 218 34.86 -21.79 3.96
C LYS A 218 33.47 -22.25 4.39
N ILE A 219 32.59 -21.34 4.81
CA ILE A 219 31.22 -21.67 5.22
C ILE A 219 30.42 -22.12 4.00
N LEU A 220 30.47 -21.35 2.91
CA LEU A 220 29.81 -21.73 1.66
C LEU A 220 30.27 -23.12 1.20
N ASN A 221 31.59 -23.35 1.11
CA ASN A 221 32.17 -24.62 0.66
C ASN A 221 31.81 -25.79 1.59
N SER A 222 31.69 -25.55 2.90
CA SER A 222 31.27 -26.59 3.84
C SER A 222 29.80 -26.99 3.69
N LEU A 223 28.92 -26.04 3.35
CA LEU A 223 27.48 -26.28 3.22
C LEU A 223 27.11 -27.00 1.92
N THR A 224 27.87 -26.79 0.85
CA THR A 224 27.58 -27.36 -0.48
C THR A 224 28.54 -28.50 -0.86
N GLY A 225 29.58 -28.73 -0.07
CA GLY A 225 30.62 -29.72 -0.34
C GLY A 225 31.40 -29.44 -1.63
N TYR A 226 31.95 -30.50 -2.24
CA TYR A 226 32.69 -30.45 -3.50
C TYR A 226 31.85 -30.01 -4.72
N ALA A 227 30.54 -29.78 -4.57
CA ALA A 227 29.67 -29.39 -5.68
C ALA A 227 30.14 -28.09 -6.37
N PHE A 228 30.75 -27.14 -5.64
CA PHE A 228 31.30 -25.92 -6.24
C PHE A 228 32.49 -26.14 -7.16
N ALA A 229 33.29 -27.19 -6.95
CA ALA A 229 34.46 -27.45 -7.79
C ALA A 229 34.06 -27.72 -9.25
N ASN A 230 32.84 -28.24 -9.46
CA ASN A 230 32.36 -28.65 -10.78
C ASN A 230 31.30 -27.70 -11.36
N ASN A 231 30.77 -26.75 -10.59
CA ASN A 231 29.74 -25.83 -11.07
C ASN A 231 29.85 -24.46 -10.37
N PRO A 232 30.54 -23.47 -10.96
CA PRO A 232 30.77 -22.17 -10.34
C PRO A 232 29.48 -21.39 -10.10
N ASP A 233 28.42 -21.65 -10.86
CA ASP A 233 27.12 -20.98 -10.70
C ASP A 233 26.46 -21.32 -9.36
N LEU A 234 26.71 -22.53 -8.82
CA LEU A 234 26.20 -22.92 -7.51
C LEU A 234 26.63 -21.90 -6.44
N TYR A 235 27.80 -21.27 -6.59
CA TYR A 235 28.36 -20.31 -5.63
C TYR A 235 27.48 -19.07 -5.44
N TYR A 236 26.65 -18.76 -6.44
CA TYR A 236 25.70 -17.64 -6.42
C TYR A 236 24.28 -18.07 -6.05
N ILE A 237 23.96 -19.38 -6.09
CA ILE A 237 22.63 -19.89 -5.76
C ILE A 237 22.29 -19.64 -4.29
N PHE A 238 23.18 -19.98 -3.36
CA PHE A 238 22.91 -19.80 -1.92
C PHE A 238 22.73 -18.32 -1.54
N PRO A 239 23.61 -17.38 -1.92
CA PRO A 239 23.37 -15.95 -1.73
C PRO A 239 22.08 -15.45 -2.37
N GLY A 240 21.71 -15.97 -3.55
CA GLY A 240 20.48 -15.62 -4.24
C GLY A 240 19.24 -16.07 -3.46
N LEU A 241 19.23 -17.32 -3.00
CA LEU A 241 18.19 -17.86 -2.12
C LEU A 241 18.07 -17.05 -0.83
N LEU A 242 19.20 -16.71 -0.19
CA LEU A 242 19.21 -15.90 1.02
C LEU A 242 18.63 -14.51 0.77
N THR A 243 18.95 -13.88 -0.37
CA THR A 243 18.35 -12.60 -0.78
C THR A 243 16.82 -12.71 -0.86
N ALA A 244 16.29 -13.79 -1.45
CA ALA A 244 14.86 -14.02 -1.52
C ALA A 244 14.22 -14.25 -0.15
N ILE A 245 14.84 -15.07 0.71
CA ILE A 245 14.37 -15.33 2.09
C ILE A 245 14.28 -14.02 2.90
N LEU A 246 15.32 -13.19 2.83
CA LEU A 246 15.33 -11.88 3.50
C LEU A 246 14.24 -10.95 2.96
N SER A 247 13.94 -11.02 1.66
CA SER A 247 12.85 -10.25 1.04
C SER A 247 11.47 -10.71 1.52
N PHE A 248 11.25 -12.02 1.65
CA PHE A 248 10.02 -12.57 2.23
C PHE A 248 9.86 -12.19 3.70
N LEU A 249 10.95 -12.30 4.48
CA LEU A 249 10.97 -11.89 5.89
C LEU A 249 10.61 -10.42 6.05
N ALA A 250 11.25 -9.53 5.29
CA ALA A 250 10.97 -8.09 5.34
C ALA A 250 9.51 -7.79 4.99
N THR A 251 8.95 -8.44 3.96
CA THR A 251 7.55 -8.28 3.56
C THR A 251 6.60 -8.73 4.68
N ALA A 252 6.84 -9.91 5.25
CA ALA A 252 6.02 -10.47 6.32
C ALA A 252 6.04 -9.57 7.58
N LEU A 253 7.22 -9.09 7.99
CA LEU A 253 7.36 -8.20 9.14
C LEU A 253 6.64 -6.86 8.94
N LEU A 254 6.69 -6.28 7.73
CA LEU A 254 5.97 -5.04 7.42
C LEU A 254 4.46 -5.22 7.48
N ILE A 255 3.93 -6.32 6.95
CA ILE A 255 2.50 -6.64 6.99
C ILE A 255 2.06 -6.94 8.42
N GLN A 256 2.82 -7.74 9.17
CA GLN A 256 2.51 -8.05 10.56
C GLN A 256 2.48 -6.79 11.42
N LYS A 257 3.47 -5.91 11.27
CA LYS A 257 3.53 -4.62 11.97
C LYS A 257 2.31 -3.76 11.64
N ARG A 258 1.77 -3.88 10.42
CA ARG A 258 0.53 -3.18 10.05
C ARG A 258 -0.69 -3.84 10.70
N PHE A 259 -0.83 -5.16 10.58
CA PHE A 259 -2.01 -5.90 11.04
C PHE A 259 -2.16 -5.96 12.55
N ILE A 260 -1.06 -6.00 13.32
CA ILE A 260 -1.12 -5.95 14.78
C ILE A 260 -1.79 -4.64 15.25
N ASN A 261 -1.62 -3.54 14.51
CA ASN A 261 -2.24 -2.25 14.82
C ASN A 261 -3.69 -2.12 14.37
N TYR A 262 -4.21 -3.08 13.61
CA TYR A 262 -5.61 -3.10 13.17
C TYR A 262 -6.52 -3.81 14.16
N ILE A 263 -5.95 -4.72 14.95
CA ILE A 263 -6.66 -5.50 15.95
C ILE A 263 -6.61 -4.75 17.30
N SER A 264 -7.75 -4.67 17.99
CA SER A 264 -7.86 -4.02 19.30
C SER A 264 -6.78 -4.51 20.28
N SER A 265 -6.22 -3.58 21.05
CA SER A 265 -5.23 -3.88 22.09
C SER A 265 -5.77 -4.79 23.19
N ASP A 266 -7.09 -4.86 23.37
CA ASP A 266 -7.73 -5.69 24.39
C ASP A 266 -8.02 -7.13 23.90
N CYS A 267 -7.75 -7.45 22.63
CA CYS A 267 -7.92 -8.80 22.10
C CYS A 267 -6.81 -9.75 22.62
N LYS A 268 -7.21 -10.80 23.36
CA LYS A 268 -6.28 -11.82 23.88
C LYS A 268 -5.43 -12.50 22.80
N TYR A 269 -6.00 -12.69 21.61
CA TYR A 269 -5.37 -13.37 20.47
C TYR A 269 -4.75 -12.43 19.43
N ARG A 270 -4.58 -11.14 19.78
CA ARG A 270 -4.12 -10.08 18.87
C ARG A 270 -2.88 -10.48 18.04
N GLN A 271 -1.84 -10.99 18.70
CA GLN A 271 -0.60 -11.40 18.05
C GLN A 271 -0.80 -12.57 17.08
N VAL A 272 -1.46 -13.63 17.53
CA VAL A 272 -1.75 -14.82 16.71
C VAL A 272 -2.60 -14.44 15.49
N LEU A 273 -3.68 -13.69 15.68
CA LEU A 273 -4.55 -13.26 14.58
C LEU A 273 -3.80 -12.41 13.55
N SER A 274 -2.92 -11.49 14.00
CA SER A 274 -2.10 -10.68 13.09
C SER A 274 -1.14 -11.54 12.25
N TRP A 275 -0.55 -12.58 12.85
CA TRP A 275 0.34 -13.50 12.14
C TRP A 275 -0.40 -14.44 11.21
N VAL A 276 -1.54 -15.00 11.64
CA VAL A 276 -2.40 -15.82 10.76
C VAL A 276 -2.80 -15.02 9.53
N ALA A 277 -3.26 -13.78 9.71
CA ALA A 277 -3.59 -12.88 8.61
C ALA A 277 -2.37 -12.57 7.70
N THR A 278 -1.19 -12.37 8.28
CA THR A 278 0.05 -12.16 7.54
C THR A 278 0.42 -13.39 6.72
N SER A 279 0.39 -14.58 7.32
CA SER A 279 0.63 -15.86 6.66
C SER A 279 -0.32 -16.06 5.49
N ILE A 280 -1.63 -15.80 5.68
CA ILE A 280 -2.63 -15.84 4.60
C ILE A 280 -2.18 -14.96 3.44
N CYS A 281 -1.82 -13.70 3.67
CA CYS A 281 -1.38 -12.79 2.60
C CYS A 281 -0.10 -13.26 1.89
N MET A 282 0.83 -13.88 2.62
CA MET A 282 2.10 -14.37 2.06
C MET A 282 1.93 -15.64 1.22
N ILE A 283 0.94 -16.48 1.53
CA ILE A 283 0.74 -17.77 0.83
C ILE A 283 -0.43 -17.77 -0.16
N VAL A 284 -1.28 -16.73 -0.13
CA VAL A 284 -2.51 -16.71 -0.93
C VAL A 284 -2.22 -16.90 -2.42
N ALA A 285 -3.06 -17.73 -3.04
CA ALA A 285 -3.03 -18.08 -4.44
C ALA A 285 -4.46 -17.98 -5.03
N PRO A 286 -4.60 -17.87 -6.36
CA PRO A 286 -5.88 -17.94 -7.04
C PRO A 286 -6.63 -19.25 -6.77
N ILE A 287 -7.94 -19.25 -7.01
CA ILE A 287 -8.74 -20.48 -6.95
C ILE A 287 -8.43 -21.33 -8.19
N LEU A 288 -7.63 -22.39 -8.01
CA LEU A 288 -7.16 -23.28 -9.09
C LEU A 288 -8.06 -24.50 -9.33
N PHE A 289 -9.07 -24.73 -8.49
CA PHE A 289 -9.85 -25.98 -8.45
C PHE A 289 -10.45 -26.37 -9.82
N PHE A 290 -10.86 -25.40 -10.62
CA PHE A 290 -11.52 -25.62 -11.91
C PHE A 290 -10.56 -25.85 -13.10
N THR A 291 -9.25 -25.75 -12.91
CA THR A 291 -8.25 -25.80 -13.99
C THR A 291 -7.08 -26.73 -13.70
N LEU A 292 -7.26 -27.72 -12.82
CA LEU A 292 -6.18 -28.62 -12.40
C LEU A 292 -5.60 -29.47 -13.55
N ASN A 293 -6.36 -29.68 -14.64
CA ASN A 293 -5.97 -30.59 -15.72
C ASN A 293 -5.25 -29.90 -16.91
N GLU A 294 -5.32 -28.58 -17.04
CA GLU A 294 -4.78 -27.85 -18.20
C GLU A 294 -3.98 -26.62 -17.76
N ARG A 295 -2.64 -26.68 -17.86
CA ARG A 295 -1.73 -25.56 -17.56
C ARG A 295 -1.95 -24.95 -16.18
N LEU A 296 -1.79 -25.77 -15.14
CA LEU A 296 -2.06 -25.55 -13.70
C LEU A 296 -2.06 -24.11 -13.14
N ILE A 297 -1.29 -23.18 -13.70
CA ILE A 297 -1.20 -21.81 -13.16
C ILE A 297 -0.95 -20.73 -14.25
N VAL A 298 -1.04 -21.03 -15.55
CA VAL A 298 -0.77 -20.04 -16.61
C VAL A 298 -2.04 -19.22 -16.89
N GLY A 299 -1.91 -17.89 -16.96
CA GLY A 299 -3.04 -16.98 -17.22
C GLY A 299 -3.70 -16.37 -15.98
N TYR A 300 -3.53 -16.98 -14.81
CA TYR A 300 -3.99 -16.42 -13.52
C TYR A 300 -3.12 -15.25 -13.04
N ILE A 301 -3.76 -14.26 -12.40
CA ILE A 301 -3.05 -13.22 -11.63
C ILE A 301 -2.67 -13.81 -10.27
N LYS A 302 -1.37 -13.88 -9.97
CA LYS A 302 -0.87 -14.51 -8.74
C LYS A 302 -0.36 -13.44 -7.79
N PRO A 303 -1.01 -13.23 -6.62
CA PRO A 303 -0.51 -12.30 -5.60
C PRO A 303 0.92 -12.61 -5.18
N ASN A 304 1.27 -13.89 -5.13
CA ASN A 304 2.59 -14.38 -4.75
C ASN A 304 3.30 -15.09 -5.90
N LEU A 305 4.47 -14.57 -6.29
CA LEU A 305 5.30 -15.10 -7.38
C LEU A 305 6.61 -15.65 -6.84
N TRP A 306 6.62 -16.95 -6.55
CA TRP A 306 7.77 -17.63 -5.94
C TRP A 306 8.99 -17.71 -6.85
N HIS A 307 8.79 -17.73 -8.18
CA HIS A 307 9.84 -17.95 -9.17
C HIS A 307 10.56 -16.67 -9.64
N ASN A 308 10.15 -15.49 -9.17
CA ASN A 308 10.65 -14.22 -9.68
C ASN A 308 11.43 -13.45 -8.59
N PRO A 309 12.77 -13.50 -8.59
CA PRO A 309 13.59 -12.94 -7.51
C PRO A 309 13.44 -11.43 -7.37
N THR A 310 13.44 -10.71 -8.48
CA THR A 310 13.31 -9.25 -8.50
C THR A 310 11.94 -8.79 -8.04
N PHE A 311 10.88 -9.55 -8.36
CA PHE A 311 9.55 -9.29 -7.84
C PHE A 311 9.49 -9.47 -6.32
N ASN A 312 10.08 -10.55 -5.79
CA ASN A 312 10.10 -10.81 -4.35
C ASN A 312 10.90 -9.74 -3.60
N LEU A 313 12.02 -9.29 -4.16
CA LEU A 313 12.80 -8.18 -3.59
C LEU A 313 12.07 -6.82 -3.69
N MET A 314 11.28 -6.59 -4.72
CA MET A 314 10.49 -5.36 -4.87
C MET A 314 9.37 -5.25 -3.82
N LYS A 315 8.74 -6.37 -3.44
CA LYS A 315 7.59 -6.40 -2.52
C LYS A 315 7.78 -5.63 -1.21
N PRO A 316 8.84 -5.83 -0.40
CA PRO A 316 8.96 -5.13 0.87
C PRO A 316 9.00 -3.60 0.68
N PHE A 317 9.68 -3.11 -0.36
CA PHE A 317 9.70 -1.68 -0.69
C PHE A 317 8.33 -1.19 -1.14
N ALA A 318 7.66 -1.93 -2.01
CA ALA A 318 6.31 -1.59 -2.47
C ALA A 318 5.32 -1.52 -1.29
N VAL A 319 5.35 -2.50 -0.37
CA VAL A 319 4.49 -2.56 0.81
C VAL A 319 4.74 -1.37 1.73
N TRP A 320 6.02 -1.06 1.96
CA TRP A 320 6.39 0.11 2.75
C TRP A 320 5.87 1.40 2.10
N ILE A 321 6.10 1.61 0.80
CA ILE A 321 5.64 2.79 0.06
C ILE A 321 4.12 2.91 0.13
N PHE A 322 3.40 1.81 -0.11
CA PHE A 322 1.95 1.79 -0.09
C PHE A 322 1.39 2.24 1.26
N PHE A 323 1.84 1.63 2.37
CA PHE A 323 1.37 2.03 3.70
C PHE A 323 1.84 3.43 4.09
N PHE A 324 3.05 3.83 3.69
CA PHE A 324 3.56 5.16 3.95
C PHE A 324 2.67 6.23 3.28
N VAL A 325 2.30 6.02 2.00
CA VAL A 325 1.40 6.91 1.25
C VAL A 325 0.03 6.98 1.89
N VAL A 326 -0.53 5.83 2.29
CA VAL A 326 -1.81 5.76 3.01
C VAL A 326 -1.77 6.59 4.29
N ASP A 327 -0.73 6.42 5.10
CA ASP A 327 -0.64 7.06 6.42
C ASP A 327 -0.39 8.58 6.32
N HIS A 328 0.30 9.03 5.27
CA HIS A 328 0.71 10.42 5.12
C HIS A 328 -0.08 11.17 4.05
N TRP A 329 -1.16 10.59 3.51
CA TRP A 329 -1.93 11.20 2.42
C TRP A 329 -2.47 12.60 2.73
N LYS A 330 -2.88 12.82 3.99
CA LYS A 330 -3.41 14.11 4.48
C LYS A 330 -2.36 14.95 5.21
N GLY A 331 -1.18 14.39 5.46
CA GLY A 331 -0.14 15.02 6.28
C GLY A 331 0.90 15.77 5.45
N GLN A 332 1.73 16.57 6.13
CA GLN A 332 2.96 17.10 5.55
C GLN A 332 4.11 16.16 5.87
N LEU A 333 4.99 15.95 4.89
CA LEU A 333 6.24 15.21 5.12
C LEU A 333 7.32 16.14 5.66
N ASN A 334 8.07 15.65 6.64
CA ASN A 334 9.38 16.20 6.99
C ASN A 334 10.46 15.74 5.98
N ASN A 335 11.66 16.34 6.03
CA ASN A 335 12.70 16.06 5.05
C ASN A 335 13.22 14.60 5.14
N ASN A 336 13.32 14.04 6.35
CA ASN A 336 13.78 12.66 6.54
C ASN A 336 12.78 11.65 5.94
N GLN A 337 11.49 11.90 6.13
CA GLN A 337 10.39 11.16 5.52
C GLN A 337 10.42 11.24 4.00
N TRP A 338 10.68 12.44 3.46
CA TRP A 338 10.82 12.64 2.02
C TRP A 338 12.01 11.86 1.45
N ILE A 339 13.17 11.91 2.11
CA ILE A 339 14.37 11.16 1.70
C ILE A 339 14.10 9.66 1.78
N ALA A 340 13.53 9.17 2.88
CA ALA A 340 13.20 7.76 3.05
C ALA A 340 12.23 7.27 1.96
N LEU A 341 11.16 8.01 1.68
CA LEU A 341 10.22 7.66 0.62
C LEU A 341 10.87 7.67 -0.77
N SER A 342 11.78 8.61 -1.01
CA SER A 342 12.51 8.68 -2.27
C SER A 342 13.44 7.48 -2.46
N LEU A 343 14.19 7.11 -1.42
CA LEU A 343 15.07 5.94 -1.44
C LEU A 343 14.29 4.65 -1.62
N MET A 344 13.19 4.47 -0.88
CA MET A 344 12.34 3.27 -1.01
C MET A 344 11.73 3.18 -2.42
N THR A 345 11.32 4.31 -3.00
CA THR A 345 10.84 4.36 -4.39
C THR A 345 11.93 3.93 -5.37
N SER A 346 13.15 4.48 -5.24
CA SER A 346 14.29 4.08 -6.08
C SER A 346 14.61 2.59 -5.94
N PHE A 347 14.66 2.06 -4.72
CA PHE A 347 14.93 0.63 -4.49
C PHE A 347 13.82 -0.26 -5.04
N SER A 348 12.56 0.16 -4.94
CA SER A 348 11.45 -0.57 -5.57
C SER A 348 11.65 -0.68 -7.08
N ILE A 349 12.01 0.43 -7.75
CA ILE A 349 12.21 0.46 -9.22
C ILE A 349 13.46 -0.31 -9.64
N LEU A 350 14.56 -0.15 -8.90
CA LEU A 350 15.82 -0.86 -9.15
C LEU A 350 15.72 -2.37 -8.85
N ALA A 351 14.80 -2.79 -7.98
CA ALA A 351 14.41 -4.19 -7.86
C ALA A 351 13.55 -4.60 -9.06
N LYS A 352 12.41 -3.93 -9.27
CA LYS A 352 11.51 -4.17 -10.39
C LYS A 352 10.55 -2.98 -10.60
N PRO A 353 10.44 -2.38 -11.79
CA PRO A 353 9.68 -1.14 -11.99
C PRO A 353 8.15 -1.30 -11.92
N ASN A 354 7.65 -2.53 -12.00
CA ASN A 354 6.23 -2.85 -12.20
C ASN A 354 5.27 -2.23 -11.19
N PHE A 355 5.66 -2.12 -9.91
CA PHE A 355 4.83 -1.48 -8.90
C PHE A 355 4.62 0.00 -9.20
N ILE A 356 5.69 0.77 -9.44
CA ILE A 356 5.59 2.21 -9.69
C ILE A 356 4.89 2.50 -11.02
N LEU A 357 5.10 1.65 -12.04
CA LEU A 357 4.43 1.79 -13.34
C LEU A 357 2.90 1.69 -13.26
N SER A 358 2.34 0.93 -12.31
CA SER A 358 0.88 0.93 -12.09
C SER A 358 0.43 1.89 -11.00
N PHE A 359 1.22 2.03 -9.93
CA PHE A 359 0.87 2.79 -8.75
C PHE A 359 0.82 4.30 -9.01
N LEU A 360 1.78 4.85 -9.77
CA LEU A 360 1.84 6.29 -10.02
C LEU A 360 0.70 6.80 -10.92
N PRO A 361 0.35 6.13 -12.05
CA PRO A 361 -0.84 6.50 -12.80
C PRO A 361 -2.13 6.31 -11.98
N ALA A 362 -2.21 5.28 -11.13
CA ALA A 362 -3.37 5.09 -10.27
C ALA A 362 -3.54 6.19 -9.24
N LEU A 363 -2.45 6.65 -8.61
CA LEU A 363 -2.47 7.80 -7.71
C LEU A 363 -2.91 9.07 -8.44
N SER A 364 -2.45 9.23 -9.69
CA SER A 364 -2.83 10.36 -10.55
C SER A 364 -4.32 10.34 -10.90
N LEU A 365 -4.85 9.17 -11.32
CA LEU A 365 -6.28 8.99 -11.59
C LEU A 365 -7.14 9.24 -10.34
N LEU A 366 -6.71 8.74 -9.18
CA LEU A 366 -7.42 8.97 -7.93
C LEU A 366 -7.46 10.46 -7.56
N LEU A 367 -6.39 11.20 -7.82
CA LEU A 367 -6.36 12.66 -7.63
C LEU A 367 -7.33 13.39 -8.56
N LEU A 368 -7.44 12.95 -9.81
CA LEU A 368 -8.40 13.49 -10.78
C LEU A 368 -9.85 13.20 -10.34
N VAL A 369 -10.14 11.97 -9.91
CA VAL A 369 -11.48 11.57 -9.44
C VAL A 369 -11.89 12.33 -8.18
N GLN A 370 -10.96 12.58 -7.25
CA GLN A 370 -11.24 13.37 -6.04
C GLN A 370 -11.37 14.88 -6.31
N ASN A 371 -11.25 15.33 -7.57
CA ASN A 371 -11.32 16.72 -8.01
C ASN A 371 -10.58 17.69 -7.08
N ARG A 372 -9.38 17.31 -6.65
CA ARG A 372 -8.59 18.15 -5.74
C ARG A 372 -7.96 19.28 -6.52
N SER A 373 -8.13 20.50 -6.03
CA SER A 373 -7.34 21.64 -6.50
C SER A 373 -5.85 21.31 -6.40
N LEU A 374 -5.08 21.61 -7.46
CA LEU A 374 -3.62 21.42 -7.51
C LEU A 374 -2.90 22.02 -6.29
N ARG A 375 -3.43 23.11 -5.72
CA ARG A 375 -2.87 23.75 -4.52
C ARG A 375 -3.00 22.90 -3.24
N ARG A 376 -3.93 21.95 -3.19
CA ARG A 376 -4.21 21.07 -2.05
C ARG A 376 -3.58 19.69 -2.18
N LEU A 377 -2.78 19.47 -3.22
CA LEU A 377 -2.07 18.21 -3.40
C LEU A 377 -0.93 18.09 -2.39
N PRO A 378 -0.65 16.87 -1.89
CA PRO A 378 0.47 16.64 -0.99
C PRO A 378 1.79 16.63 -1.79
N TRP A 379 2.21 17.79 -2.31
CA TRP A 379 3.34 17.92 -3.24
C TRP A 379 4.65 17.34 -2.71
N LYS A 380 4.91 17.41 -1.41
CA LYS A 380 6.09 16.76 -0.82
C LYS A 380 6.03 15.23 -0.96
N LEU A 381 4.88 14.62 -0.70
CA LEU A 381 4.68 13.18 -0.88
C LEU A 381 4.77 12.80 -2.36
N LEU A 382 4.11 13.56 -3.24
CA LEU A 382 4.13 13.29 -4.67
C LEU A 382 5.54 13.44 -5.26
N SER A 383 6.27 14.50 -4.91
CA SER A 383 7.65 14.72 -5.40
C SER A 383 8.62 13.64 -4.92
N ALA A 384 8.47 13.15 -3.69
CA ALA A 384 9.28 12.03 -3.16
C ALA A 384 9.07 10.71 -3.93
N ILE A 385 7.98 10.56 -4.68
CA ILE A 385 7.73 9.38 -5.51
C ILE A 385 8.07 9.68 -6.97
N ILE A 386 7.58 10.81 -7.50
CA ILE A 386 7.69 11.18 -8.91
C ILE A 386 9.14 11.44 -9.31
N ILE A 387 9.90 12.21 -8.52
CA ILE A 387 11.28 12.57 -8.87
C ILE A 387 12.16 11.32 -9.00
N PRO A 388 12.28 10.43 -7.99
CA PRO A 388 13.05 9.21 -8.15
C PRO A 388 12.45 8.28 -9.21
N ALA A 389 11.13 8.24 -9.38
CA ALA A 389 10.52 7.45 -10.44
C ALA A 389 10.97 7.88 -11.84
N VAL A 390 10.88 9.17 -12.14
CA VAL A 390 11.31 9.73 -13.42
C VAL A 390 12.80 9.50 -13.63
N LEU A 391 13.64 9.83 -12.65
CA LEU A 391 15.10 9.69 -12.79
C LEU A 391 15.53 8.23 -13.01
N VAL A 392 15.04 7.30 -12.19
CA VAL A 392 15.43 5.89 -12.28
C VAL A 392 14.83 5.22 -13.51
N LEU A 393 13.56 5.49 -13.86
CA LEU A 393 12.95 4.91 -15.05
C LEU A 393 13.57 5.44 -16.34
N LEU A 394 13.94 6.73 -16.41
CA LEU A 394 14.66 7.28 -17.56
C LEU A 394 16.05 6.65 -17.69
N TYR A 395 16.76 6.46 -16.58
CA TYR A 395 18.03 5.73 -16.57
C TYR A 395 17.86 4.30 -17.09
N GLN A 396 16.87 3.56 -16.59
CA GLN A 396 16.56 2.20 -17.06
C GLN A 396 16.17 2.15 -18.53
N TYR A 397 15.38 3.14 -18.97
CA TYR A 397 14.96 3.26 -20.36
C TYR A 397 16.16 3.52 -21.26
N ALA A 398 17.05 4.45 -20.87
CA ALA A 398 18.27 4.74 -21.61
C ALA A 398 19.15 3.48 -21.72
N LEU A 399 19.44 2.79 -20.62
CA LEU A 399 20.27 1.57 -20.68
C LEU A 399 19.69 0.47 -21.55
N LYS A 400 18.36 0.31 -21.55
CA LYS A 400 17.70 -0.81 -22.22
C LYS A 400 17.40 -0.54 -23.69
N TYR A 401 16.94 0.67 -24.00
CA TYR A 401 16.39 1.02 -25.32
C TYR A 401 17.30 1.97 -26.12
N TYR A 402 18.15 2.77 -25.46
CA TYR A 402 19.07 3.67 -26.17
C TYR A 402 20.27 2.87 -26.68
N GLY A 403 20.41 2.75 -28.01
CA GLY A 403 21.50 2.03 -28.66
C GLY A 403 21.19 0.58 -29.08
N ASN A 404 20.06 0.01 -28.63
CA ASN A 404 19.59 -1.30 -29.08
C ASN A 404 18.28 -1.16 -29.88
N SER A 405 18.40 -0.97 -31.19
CA SER A 405 17.26 -0.73 -32.11
C SER A 405 16.23 -1.86 -32.16
N SER A 406 16.55 -3.04 -31.62
CA SER A 406 15.65 -4.20 -31.63
C SER A 406 14.65 -4.22 -30.47
N GLN A 407 14.95 -3.54 -29.36
CA GLN A 407 14.09 -3.56 -28.17
C GLN A 407 13.15 -2.37 -28.17
N GLN A 408 11.87 -2.61 -27.90
CA GLN A 408 10.87 -1.54 -27.82
C GLN A 408 9.64 -1.94 -27.03
N ILE A 409 8.99 -0.94 -26.43
CA ILE A 409 7.65 -1.07 -25.87
C ILE A 409 6.66 -0.70 -26.96
N VAL A 410 5.78 -1.63 -27.31
CA VAL A 410 4.80 -1.45 -28.38
C VAL A 410 3.40 -1.52 -27.81
N PHE A 411 2.54 -0.64 -28.30
CA PHE A 411 1.10 -0.70 -28.04
C PHE A 411 0.48 -1.82 -28.90
N GLN A 412 0.20 -2.97 -28.29
CA GLN A 412 -0.45 -4.11 -28.94
C GLN A 412 -1.51 -4.69 -28.02
N PRO A 413 -2.72 -4.08 -28.00
CA PRO A 413 -3.80 -4.49 -27.13
C PRO A 413 -4.09 -5.98 -27.19
N PHE A 414 -4.28 -6.58 -26.02
CA PHE A 414 -4.60 -7.98 -25.78
C PHE A 414 -3.54 -9.02 -26.19
N LYS A 415 -2.45 -8.64 -26.87
CA LYS A 415 -1.54 -9.63 -27.46
C LYS A 415 -0.82 -10.50 -26.42
N ALA A 416 -0.20 -9.90 -25.41
CA ALA A 416 0.50 -10.66 -24.36
C ALA A 416 -0.45 -11.43 -23.46
N ILE A 417 -1.56 -10.81 -23.04
CA ILE A 417 -2.54 -11.44 -22.15
C ILE A 417 -3.26 -12.62 -22.83
N LEU A 418 -3.60 -12.52 -24.12
CA LEU A 418 -4.16 -13.64 -24.88
C LEU A 418 -3.13 -14.75 -25.11
N ALA A 419 -1.86 -14.42 -25.32
CA ALA A 419 -0.81 -15.44 -25.38
C ALA A 419 -0.69 -16.23 -24.06
N ALA A 420 -0.90 -15.57 -22.91
CA ALA A 420 -0.89 -16.21 -21.60
C ALA A 420 -2.18 -17.01 -21.30
N THR A 421 -3.35 -16.52 -21.72
CA THR A 421 -4.66 -17.09 -21.33
C THR A 421 -5.30 -17.98 -22.41
N GLY A 422 -4.80 -17.92 -23.64
CA GLY A 422 -5.31 -18.65 -24.81
C GLY A 422 -6.47 -17.94 -25.51
N ASN A 423 -7.50 -17.52 -24.77
CA ASN A 423 -8.67 -16.85 -25.34
C ASN A 423 -9.27 -15.79 -24.38
N ALA A 424 -10.15 -14.94 -24.90
CA ALA A 424 -10.71 -13.81 -24.14
C ALA A 424 -11.64 -14.23 -22.99
N LEU A 425 -12.37 -15.35 -23.12
CA LEU A 425 -13.23 -15.85 -22.05
C LEU A 425 -12.39 -16.34 -20.85
N ASN A 426 -11.26 -16.99 -21.12
CA ASN A 426 -10.31 -17.41 -20.10
C ASN A 426 -9.72 -16.23 -19.34
N ILE A 427 -9.53 -15.07 -19.99
CA ILE A 427 -9.10 -13.84 -19.28
C ILE A 427 -10.12 -13.51 -18.19
N ILE A 428 -11.40 -13.40 -18.54
CA ILE A 428 -12.47 -13.03 -17.59
C ILE A 428 -12.52 -14.06 -16.46
N PHE A 429 -12.53 -15.35 -16.80
CA PHE A 429 -12.64 -16.43 -15.83
C PHE A 429 -11.44 -16.48 -14.87
N PHE A 430 -10.21 -16.48 -15.38
CA PHE A 430 -9.01 -16.53 -14.54
C PHE A 430 -8.86 -15.27 -13.70
N TYR A 431 -9.21 -14.10 -14.21
CA TYR A 431 -9.07 -12.84 -13.48
C TYR A 431 -10.09 -12.78 -12.35
N LEU A 432 -11.33 -13.23 -12.60
CA LEU A 432 -12.35 -13.35 -11.57
C LEU A 432 -11.91 -14.30 -10.45
N LEU A 433 -11.43 -15.50 -10.80
CA LEU A 433 -10.96 -16.48 -9.81
C LEU A 433 -9.71 -16.03 -9.04
N SER A 434 -8.88 -15.16 -9.64
CA SER A 434 -7.72 -14.56 -8.99
C SER A 434 -8.08 -13.51 -7.93
N ILE A 435 -9.22 -12.83 -8.08
CA ILE A 435 -9.62 -11.73 -7.19
C ILE A 435 -10.97 -11.97 -6.52
N LEU A 436 -11.50 -13.20 -6.55
CA LEU A 436 -12.85 -13.49 -6.08
C LEU A 436 -13.05 -13.04 -4.63
N PHE A 437 -12.09 -13.34 -3.74
CA PHE A 437 -12.14 -12.91 -2.35
C PHE A 437 -12.21 -11.38 -2.18
N PRO A 438 -11.23 -10.58 -2.67
CA PRO A 438 -11.30 -9.12 -2.50
C PRO A 438 -12.51 -8.49 -3.22
N LEU A 439 -12.95 -9.08 -4.34
CA LEU A 439 -14.15 -8.64 -5.07
C LEU A 439 -15.42 -8.86 -4.24
N LEU A 440 -15.65 -10.09 -3.73
CA LEU A 440 -16.81 -10.40 -2.89
C LEU A 440 -16.84 -9.52 -1.64
N LEU A 441 -15.68 -9.34 -0.99
CA LEU A 441 -15.59 -8.43 0.16
C LEU A 441 -16.02 -7.00 -0.21
N SER A 442 -15.59 -6.52 -1.36
CA SER A 442 -15.93 -5.17 -1.83
C SER A 442 -17.42 -5.02 -2.14
N ILE A 443 -18.06 -6.06 -2.69
CA ILE A 443 -19.50 -6.09 -2.97
C ILE A 443 -20.31 -6.12 -1.66
N PHE A 444 -19.99 -7.01 -0.73
CA PHE A 444 -20.76 -7.17 0.51
C PHE A 444 -20.54 -6.03 1.51
N SER A 445 -19.39 -5.36 1.44
CA SER A 445 -19.05 -4.27 2.34
C SER A 445 -19.08 -2.90 1.67
N LYS A 446 -19.70 -2.79 0.49
CA LYS A 446 -19.73 -1.58 -0.36
C LYS A 446 -20.02 -0.30 0.43
N ASN A 447 -21.12 -0.30 1.19
CA ASN A 447 -21.58 0.86 1.96
C ASN A 447 -20.63 1.30 3.09
N ARG A 448 -19.61 0.50 3.44
CA ARG A 448 -18.66 0.77 4.53
C ARG A 448 -17.25 1.10 4.05
N ILE A 449 -16.96 0.89 2.76
CA ILE A 449 -15.60 0.86 2.24
C ILE A 449 -15.31 1.96 1.21
N GLU A 450 -16.29 2.31 0.37
CA GLU A 450 -16.06 3.12 -0.85
C GLU A 450 -15.48 4.51 -0.61
N GLU A 451 -15.71 5.10 0.57
CA GLU A 451 -15.23 6.44 0.91
C GLU A 451 -13.77 6.49 1.37
N LYS A 452 -13.12 5.33 1.56
CA LYS A 452 -11.76 5.26 2.08
C LYS A 452 -10.73 5.41 0.96
N PHE A 453 -9.82 6.37 1.12
CA PHE A 453 -8.73 6.63 0.17
C PHE A 453 -7.97 5.36 -0.21
N GLU A 454 -7.67 4.52 0.79
CA GLU A 454 -6.93 3.28 0.59
C GLU A 454 -7.65 2.30 -0.32
N PHE A 455 -8.98 2.21 -0.20
CA PHE A 455 -9.80 1.32 -1.01
C PHE A 455 -9.78 1.75 -2.48
N SER A 456 -10.06 3.03 -2.74
CA SER A 456 -10.02 3.57 -4.10
C SER A 456 -8.63 3.40 -4.70
N LEU A 457 -7.58 3.62 -3.90
CA LEU A 457 -6.20 3.47 -4.36
C LEU A 457 -5.87 2.02 -4.78
N VAL A 458 -6.22 1.01 -3.99
CA VAL A 458 -5.92 -0.39 -4.36
C VAL A 458 -6.68 -0.85 -5.59
N TRP A 459 -7.96 -0.48 -5.73
CA TRP A 459 -8.78 -0.87 -6.88
C TRP A 459 -8.37 -0.13 -8.16
N ILE A 460 -8.10 1.18 -8.09
CA ILE A 460 -7.60 1.93 -9.25
C ILE A 460 -6.21 1.42 -9.64
N ASN A 461 -5.33 1.11 -8.68
CA ASN A 461 -4.02 0.51 -8.96
C ASN A 461 -4.16 -0.83 -9.67
N PHE A 462 -5.07 -1.68 -9.23
CA PHE A 462 -5.37 -2.94 -9.90
C PHE A 462 -5.92 -2.75 -11.31
N GLY A 463 -6.87 -1.82 -11.50
CA GLY A 463 -7.41 -1.49 -12.82
C GLY A 463 -6.35 -0.96 -13.80
N VAL A 464 -5.50 -0.03 -13.35
CA VAL A 464 -4.36 0.48 -14.14
C VAL A 464 -3.39 -0.65 -14.47
N ALA A 465 -3.08 -1.53 -13.52
CA ALA A 465 -2.16 -2.63 -13.74
C ALA A 465 -2.68 -3.62 -14.80
N ILE A 466 -3.98 -3.94 -14.77
CA ILE A 466 -4.63 -4.74 -15.82
C ILE A 466 -4.58 -4.01 -17.16
N LEU A 467 -4.91 -2.71 -17.17
CA LEU A 467 -4.92 -1.92 -18.40
C LEU A 467 -3.53 -1.91 -19.04
N THR A 468 -2.47 -1.70 -18.25
CA THR A 468 -1.08 -1.77 -18.71
C THR A 468 -0.74 -3.15 -19.28
N ALA A 469 -1.16 -4.24 -18.61
CA ALA A 469 -0.94 -5.60 -19.09
C ALA A 469 -1.71 -5.94 -20.38
N ILE A 470 -2.87 -5.31 -20.60
CA ILE A 470 -3.66 -5.44 -21.84
C ILE A 470 -3.02 -4.64 -22.97
N LEU A 471 -2.62 -3.40 -22.74
CA LEU A 471 -2.25 -2.46 -23.81
C LEU A 471 -0.82 -2.64 -24.33
N PHE A 472 0.13 -3.00 -23.47
CA PHE A 472 1.55 -2.91 -23.79
C PHE A 472 2.24 -4.28 -23.83
N VAL A 473 3.17 -4.41 -24.77
CA VAL A 473 4.07 -5.56 -24.89
C VAL A 473 5.50 -5.09 -25.11
N GLU A 474 6.46 -5.87 -24.63
CA GLU A 474 7.86 -5.66 -24.92
C GLU A 474 8.28 -6.55 -26.11
N GLN A 475 8.93 -5.98 -27.11
CA GLN A 475 9.47 -6.72 -28.26
C GLN A 475 11.01 -6.68 -28.24
N PRO A 476 11.70 -7.76 -28.68
CA PRO A 476 11.13 -9.05 -29.11
C PRO A 476 10.71 -9.97 -27.95
N HIS A 477 10.95 -9.58 -26.70
CA HIS A 477 10.78 -10.40 -25.49
C HIS A 477 9.32 -10.49 -24.98
N MET A 478 8.36 -10.70 -25.88
CA MET A 478 6.94 -10.75 -25.52
C MET A 478 6.64 -11.87 -24.50
N ASN A 479 7.33 -13.00 -24.63
CA ASN A 479 7.15 -14.18 -23.78
C ASN A 479 7.68 -13.99 -22.35
N SER A 480 8.38 -12.89 -22.07
CA SER A 480 8.76 -12.52 -20.70
C SER A 480 7.62 -11.88 -19.92
N PHE A 481 6.52 -11.53 -20.60
CA PHE A 481 5.29 -11.00 -19.99
C PHE A 481 5.54 -9.85 -19.00
N ASN A 482 6.50 -8.97 -19.32
CA ASN A 482 7.00 -7.96 -18.37
C ASN A 482 5.92 -7.00 -17.85
N PHE A 483 4.87 -6.72 -18.61
CA PHE A 483 3.76 -5.87 -18.16
C PHE A 483 2.72 -6.62 -17.30
N LEU A 484 2.70 -7.96 -17.29
CA LEU A 484 1.79 -8.75 -16.45
C LEU A 484 2.23 -8.77 -14.98
N TRP A 485 3.48 -8.42 -14.65
CA TRP A 485 3.91 -8.43 -13.25
C TRP A 485 3.24 -7.33 -12.41
N GLY A 486 2.76 -6.24 -13.03
CA GLY A 486 2.08 -5.14 -12.33
C GLY A 486 0.77 -5.57 -11.68
N GLN A 487 -0.05 -6.35 -12.39
CA GLN A 487 -1.34 -6.84 -11.86
C GLN A 487 -1.15 -7.83 -10.71
N ASN A 488 -0.05 -8.58 -10.70
CA ASN A 488 0.28 -9.51 -9.62
C ASN A 488 0.55 -8.76 -8.30
N ILE A 489 1.37 -7.69 -8.34
CA ILE A 489 1.61 -6.86 -7.14
C ILE A 489 0.37 -6.05 -6.74
N ALA A 490 -0.42 -5.56 -7.69
CA ALA A 490 -1.66 -4.87 -7.38
C ALA A 490 -2.71 -5.82 -6.74
N SER A 491 -2.80 -7.06 -7.22
CA SER A 491 -3.62 -8.10 -6.60
C SER A 491 -3.14 -8.44 -5.19
N PHE A 492 -1.82 -8.51 -4.96
CA PHE A 492 -1.27 -8.65 -3.61
C PHE A 492 -1.76 -7.54 -2.66
N PHE A 493 -1.76 -6.29 -3.11
CA PHE A 493 -2.31 -5.18 -2.32
C PHE A 493 -3.82 -5.28 -2.09
N LEU A 494 -4.60 -5.78 -3.05
CA LEU A 494 -6.02 -6.07 -2.83
C LEU A 494 -6.21 -7.07 -1.70
N PHE A 495 -5.47 -8.19 -1.69
CA PHE A 495 -5.55 -9.18 -0.61
C PHE A 495 -5.12 -8.59 0.75
N VAL A 496 -3.98 -7.89 0.79
CA VAL A 496 -3.48 -7.25 2.03
C VAL A 496 -4.49 -6.23 2.56
N TYR A 497 -5.09 -5.42 1.69
CA TYR A 497 -6.14 -4.48 2.06
C TYR A 497 -7.39 -5.18 2.57
N SER A 498 -7.90 -6.19 1.85
CA SER A 498 -9.11 -6.93 2.19
C SER A 498 -9.00 -7.67 3.52
N VAL A 499 -7.89 -8.39 3.74
CA VAL A 499 -7.62 -9.05 5.03
C VAL A 499 -7.47 -8.00 6.14
N GLY A 500 -6.73 -6.93 5.88
CA GLY A 500 -6.58 -5.84 6.83
C GLY A 500 -7.90 -5.15 7.19
N TRP A 501 -8.82 -5.03 6.23
CA TRP A 501 -10.15 -4.48 6.46
C TRP A 501 -10.98 -5.36 7.39
N LEU A 502 -10.96 -6.69 7.20
CA LEU A 502 -11.63 -7.65 8.08
C LEU A 502 -11.06 -7.58 9.51
N LEU A 503 -9.74 -7.45 9.66
CA LEU A 503 -9.14 -7.31 11.00
C LEU A 503 -9.58 -6.04 11.74
N ARG A 504 -9.84 -4.95 11.01
CA ARG A 504 -10.33 -3.68 11.57
C ARG A 504 -11.84 -3.71 11.87
N ASN A 505 -12.59 -4.58 11.20
CA ASN A 505 -14.05 -4.65 11.24
C ASN A 505 -14.47 -6.13 11.38
N PRO A 506 -14.13 -6.78 12.52
CA PRO A 506 -14.36 -8.20 12.73
C PRO A 506 -15.85 -8.58 12.75
#